data_AF-A0A2V8LPE3-F1
#
_entry.id   AF-A0A2V8LPE3-F1
#
_cell.length_a   1.000
_cell.length_b   1.000
_cell.length_c   1.000
_cell.angle_alpha   90.00
_cell.angle_beta   90.00
_cell.angle_gamma   90.00
#
_symmetry.space_group_name_H-M   'P 1'
#
loop_
_entity.id
_entity.type
_entity.pdbx_description
1 polymer ?
#
loop_
_entity_poly.entity_id
_entity_poly.type
_entity_poly.pdbx_seq_one_letter_code
_entity_poly.pdbx_strand_id
1 'polypeptide(L)'
;MAHKIVVTVCVVALTKQDYGELDEAIKEKLDALGDVYDFETVGKPYANSPDEWQPFEEGTPIRAYLDKANLKASLVSAQLYDPQRGAEVLKKTALYIIDPLVLTHTTKRERLAREIQTTIYNTEKAFCIVLPAELPAALRGELADVCINQLQSLHAIRDENDSYEWQVETAERLQSYLKRVARRLGPKADDFMLSLAQAVFAARGVARPDLSDNPQLVT
;
A
#
# COMPACT_ATOMS: atom_id res chain seq x y z
N MET A 1 13.23 22.57 9.17
CA MET A 1 13.30 21.26 8.49
C MET A 1 12.13 20.43 8.97
N ALA A 2 11.29 19.88 8.08
CA ALA A 2 10.21 18.99 8.49
C ALA A 2 10.78 17.65 8.99
N HIS A 3 10.39 17.20 10.18
CA HIS A 3 10.76 15.89 10.70
C HIS A 3 10.10 14.80 9.85
N LYS A 4 10.90 13.99 9.15
CA LYS A 4 10.39 12.84 8.39
C LYS A 4 10.12 11.67 9.34
N ILE A 5 8.97 11.02 9.19
CA ILE A 5 8.55 9.87 10.00
C ILE A 5 9.26 8.64 9.45
N VAL A 6 9.98 7.90 10.29
CA VAL A 6 10.57 6.61 9.89
C VAL A 6 9.56 5.51 10.14
N VAL A 7 9.11 4.86 9.07
CA VAL A 7 8.10 3.79 9.11
C VAL A 7 8.64 2.57 8.38
N THR A 8 8.40 1.36 8.89
CA THR A 8 8.68 0.14 8.12
C THR A 8 7.51 -0.12 7.17
N VAL A 9 7.79 -0.12 5.87
CA VAL A 9 6.78 -0.34 4.82
C VAL A 9 7.18 -1.59 4.06
N CYS A 10 6.23 -2.48 3.85
CA CYS A 10 6.47 -3.68 3.06
C CYS A 10 5.79 -3.53 1.70
N VAL A 11 6.61 -3.51 0.64
CA VAL A 11 6.13 -3.59 -0.73
C VAL A 11 6.16 -5.05 -1.14
N VAL A 12 4.98 -5.59 -1.37
CA VAL A 12 4.76 -6.98 -1.73
C VAL A 12 4.47 -7.02 -3.22
N ALA A 13 5.53 -7.06 -4.01
CA ALA A 13 5.44 -7.17 -5.46
C ALA A 13 6.36 -8.27 -5.99
N LEU A 14 6.07 -8.71 -7.21
CA LEU A 14 6.88 -9.69 -7.89
C LEU A 14 8.18 -9.06 -8.38
N THR A 15 9.24 -9.86 -8.39
CA THR A 15 10.46 -9.53 -9.11
C THR A 15 10.43 -10.15 -10.50
N LYS A 16 11.32 -9.70 -11.38
CA LYS A 16 11.50 -10.30 -12.71
C LYS A 16 11.80 -11.81 -12.68
N GLN A 17 12.39 -12.31 -11.59
CA GLN A 17 12.71 -13.73 -11.45
C GLN A 17 11.48 -14.58 -11.13
N ASP A 18 10.42 -13.98 -10.59
CA ASP A 18 9.22 -14.70 -10.16
C ASP A 18 8.22 -14.92 -11.32
N TYR A 19 8.45 -14.31 -12.48
CA TYR A 19 7.52 -14.37 -13.62
C TYR A 19 7.26 -15.80 -14.10
N GLY A 20 8.28 -16.66 -14.11
CA GLY A 20 8.17 -18.05 -14.55
C GLY A 20 7.35 -18.93 -13.60
N GLU A 21 7.00 -18.44 -12.42
CA GLU A 21 6.29 -19.19 -11.37
C GLU A 21 4.86 -18.69 -11.14
N LEU A 22 4.33 -17.87 -12.06
CA LEU A 22 2.94 -17.43 -12.06
C LEU A 22 1.98 -18.54 -12.49
N ASP A 23 0.72 -18.41 -12.09
CA ASP A 23 -0.36 -19.24 -12.63
C ASP A 23 -0.42 -19.13 -14.16
N GLU A 24 -0.43 -20.28 -14.86
CA GLU A 24 -0.32 -20.32 -16.33
C GLU A 24 -1.48 -19.58 -17.01
N ALA A 25 -2.70 -19.57 -16.46
CA ALA A 25 -3.82 -18.86 -17.07
C ALA A 25 -3.65 -17.33 -16.97
N ILE A 26 -3.06 -16.84 -15.88
CA ILE A 26 -2.71 -15.42 -15.72
C ILE A 26 -1.54 -15.07 -16.64
N LYS A 27 -0.54 -15.94 -16.73
CA LYS A 27 0.63 -15.76 -17.58
C LYS A 27 0.27 -15.71 -19.07
N GLU A 28 -0.57 -16.63 -19.55
CA GLU A 28 -1.07 -16.61 -20.93
C GLU A 28 -1.78 -15.30 -21.27
N LYS A 29 -2.53 -14.73 -20.31
CA LYS A 29 -3.20 -13.44 -20.50
C LYS A 29 -2.22 -12.28 -20.50
N LEU A 30 -1.20 -12.32 -19.65
CA LEU A 30 -0.12 -11.34 -19.64
C LEU A 30 0.69 -11.40 -20.94
N ASP A 31 0.98 -12.58 -21.45
CA ASP A 31 1.69 -12.82 -22.72
C ASP A 31 0.86 -12.37 -23.92
N ALA A 32 -0.46 -12.62 -23.90
CA ALA A 32 -1.39 -12.21 -24.96
C ALA A 32 -1.57 -10.69 -25.07
N LEU A 33 -1.13 -9.92 -24.07
CA LEU A 33 -1.08 -8.46 -24.13
C LEU A 33 0.16 -7.94 -24.89
N GLY A 34 1.04 -8.85 -25.33
CA GLY A 34 2.21 -8.60 -26.14
C GLY A 34 2.00 -7.50 -27.20
N ASP A 35 2.93 -6.53 -27.18
CA ASP A 35 3.08 -5.37 -28.06
C ASP A 35 1.99 -4.27 -28.05
N VAL A 36 0.77 -4.51 -27.56
CA VAL A 36 -0.28 -3.46 -27.48
C VAL A 36 -0.24 -2.69 -26.16
N TYR A 37 0.15 -3.39 -25.10
CA TYR A 37 0.63 -2.81 -23.85
C TYR A 37 2.08 -3.27 -23.73
N ASP A 38 3.00 -2.46 -24.26
CA ASP A 38 4.40 -2.63 -23.94
C ASP A 38 4.50 -2.75 -22.41
N PHE A 39 5.26 -3.69 -21.90
CA PHE A 39 5.48 -3.81 -20.44
C PHE A 39 6.16 -2.53 -19.87
N GLU A 40 6.45 -1.55 -20.73
CA GLU A 40 6.83 -0.17 -20.42
C GLU A 40 5.65 0.81 -20.22
N THR A 41 4.45 0.59 -20.78
CA THR A 41 3.31 1.53 -20.73
C THR A 41 2.28 1.24 -19.65
N VAL A 42 2.00 -0.01 -19.28
CA VAL A 42 1.32 -0.31 -17.99
C VAL A 42 2.44 -0.70 -17.05
N GLY A 43 2.74 0.20 -16.11
CA GLY A 43 4.05 0.32 -15.52
C GLY A 43 4.66 -1.02 -15.07
N LYS A 44 5.98 -1.13 -15.24
CA LYS A 44 6.78 -2.36 -15.12
C LYS A 44 6.31 -3.19 -13.91
N PRO A 45 5.47 -4.23 -14.11
CA PRO A 45 4.99 -5.07 -13.01
C PRO A 45 6.16 -5.81 -12.36
N TYR A 46 7.24 -6.00 -13.11
CA TYR A 46 8.46 -6.64 -12.67
C TYR A 46 9.62 -5.65 -12.66
N ALA A 47 10.01 -5.25 -11.47
CA ALA A 47 11.27 -4.56 -11.26
C ALA A 47 12.36 -5.53 -10.80
N ASN A 48 13.62 -5.08 -10.82
CA ASN A 48 14.73 -5.86 -10.27
C ASN A 48 14.59 -6.00 -8.75
N SER A 49 13.90 -5.06 -8.10
CA SER A 49 13.49 -5.12 -6.70
C SER A 49 12.03 -4.69 -6.55
N PRO A 50 11.26 -5.23 -5.59
CA PRO A 50 9.86 -4.84 -5.45
C PRO A 50 9.67 -3.34 -5.08
N ASP A 51 10.70 -2.71 -4.51
CA ASP A 51 10.69 -1.26 -4.19
C ASP A 51 10.69 -0.35 -5.43
N GLU A 52 11.19 -0.89 -6.55
CA GLU A 52 11.25 -0.23 -7.85
C GLU A 52 10.00 -0.51 -8.70
N TRP A 53 9.03 -1.23 -8.17
CA TRP A 53 7.76 -1.50 -8.83
C TRP A 53 7.04 -0.20 -9.22
N GLN A 54 6.58 -0.13 -10.47
CA GLN A 54 5.93 1.01 -11.08
C GLN A 54 4.50 0.61 -11.44
N PRO A 55 3.51 0.73 -10.54
CA PRO A 55 2.17 0.18 -10.81
C PRO A 55 1.33 0.96 -11.83
N PHE A 56 1.74 2.17 -12.24
CA PHE A 56 0.93 3.06 -13.09
C PHE A 56 1.71 3.48 -14.34
N GLU A 57 1.00 3.91 -15.38
CA GLU A 57 1.57 4.27 -16.68
C GLU A 57 2.60 5.41 -16.64
N GLU A 58 2.50 6.30 -15.65
CA GLU A 58 3.45 7.41 -15.47
C GLU A 58 4.88 6.96 -15.10
N GLY A 59 5.10 5.67 -14.84
CA GLY A 59 6.43 5.11 -14.58
C GLY A 59 7.04 5.52 -13.23
N THR A 60 6.26 6.14 -12.34
CA THR A 60 6.72 6.50 -11.00
C THR A 60 6.82 5.24 -10.12
N PRO A 61 7.98 4.94 -9.51
CA PRO A 61 8.11 3.80 -8.60
C PRO A 61 7.42 4.06 -7.25
N ILE A 62 6.97 3.00 -6.56
CA ILE A 62 6.33 3.09 -5.22
C ILE A 62 7.14 3.95 -4.23
N ARG A 63 8.47 3.83 -4.25
CA ARG A 63 9.36 4.65 -3.39
C ARG A 63 9.12 6.15 -3.55
N ALA A 64 8.94 6.63 -4.78
CA ALA A 64 8.71 8.07 -5.04
C ALA A 64 7.36 8.56 -4.49
N TYR A 65 6.32 7.72 -4.45
CA TYR A 65 5.05 8.07 -3.81
C TYR A 65 5.18 8.19 -2.29
N LEU A 66 5.94 7.29 -1.65
CA LEU A 66 6.23 7.34 -0.22
C LEU A 66 7.03 8.59 0.16
N ASP A 67 8.03 8.94 -0.64
CA ASP A 67 8.82 10.16 -0.46
C ASP A 67 7.94 11.41 -0.57
N LYS A 68 7.05 11.49 -1.56
CA LYS A 68 6.07 12.58 -1.72
C LYS A 68 5.12 12.69 -0.52
N ALA A 69 4.80 11.57 0.14
CA ALA A 69 3.96 11.52 1.34
C ALA A 69 4.73 11.84 2.64
N ASN A 70 6.02 12.21 2.56
CA ASN A 70 6.91 12.41 3.71
C ASN A 70 7.07 11.17 4.61
N LEU A 71 6.86 9.98 4.05
CA LEU A 71 7.11 8.71 4.72
C LEU A 71 8.55 8.27 4.43
N LYS A 72 9.43 8.37 5.41
CA LYS A 72 10.78 7.78 5.31
C LYS A 72 10.67 6.29 5.57
N ALA A 73 10.44 5.53 4.51
CA ALA A 73 10.16 4.11 4.61
C ALA A 73 11.45 3.27 4.66
N SER A 74 11.55 2.38 5.65
CA SER A 74 12.43 1.21 5.54
C SER A 74 11.67 0.16 4.73
N LEU A 75 12.02 0.05 3.45
CA LEU A 75 11.38 -0.88 2.52
C LEU A 75 11.96 -2.29 2.68
N VAL A 76 11.08 -3.27 2.93
CA VAL A 76 11.46 -4.64 3.33
C VAL A 76 10.78 -5.69 2.45
N SER A 77 11.04 -5.60 1.15
CA SER A 77 10.34 -6.34 0.11
C SER A 77 10.78 -7.81 -0.06
N ALA A 78 12.09 -8.08 -0.17
CA ALA A 78 12.59 -9.45 -0.41
C ALA A 78 12.50 -10.38 0.80
N GLN A 79 12.39 -9.83 2.00
CA GLN A 79 12.50 -10.58 3.26
C GLN A 79 11.23 -11.38 3.60
N LEU A 80 10.08 -11.05 3.01
CA LEU A 80 8.83 -11.81 3.20
C LEU A 80 8.91 -13.23 2.66
N TYR A 81 9.71 -13.45 1.63
CA TYR A 81 9.83 -14.76 1.00
C TYR A 81 10.68 -15.73 1.84
N ASP A 82 11.52 -15.22 2.73
CA ASP A 82 12.32 -16.00 3.69
C ASP A 82 11.45 -16.40 4.91
N PRO A 83 11.32 -17.69 5.25
CA PRO A 83 10.55 -18.17 6.41
C PRO A 83 10.93 -17.54 7.76
N GLN A 84 12.22 -17.34 8.01
CA GLN A 84 12.71 -16.88 9.31
C GLN A 84 12.69 -15.35 9.39
N ARG A 85 13.05 -14.67 8.30
CA ARG A 85 13.10 -13.20 8.26
C ARG A 85 11.73 -12.58 8.00
N GLY A 86 10.85 -13.25 7.27
CA GLY A 86 9.52 -12.75 6.91
C GLY A 86 8.66 -12.47 8.13
N ALA A 87 8.59 -13.40 9.09
CA ALA A 87 7.80 -13.23 10.31
C ALA A 87 8.23 -12.03 11.17
N GLU A 88 9.54 -11.74 11.25
CA GLU A 88 10.05 -10.60 12.02
C GLU A 88 9.75 -9.27 11.31
N VAL A 89 9.90 -9.25 9.99
CA VAL A 89 9.57 -8.12 9.13
C VAL A 89 8.09 -7.76 9.25
N LEU A 90 7.21 -8.76 9.11
CA LEU A 90 5.76 -8.60 9.20
C LEU A 90 5.32 -7.91 10.50
N LYS A 91 5.92 -8.28 11.63
CA LYS A 91 5.61 -7.67 12.94
C LYS A 91 5.96 -6.17 12.98
N LYS A 92 7.11 -5.80 12.39
CA LYS A 92 7.63 -4.42 12.41
C LYS A 92 7.03 -3.54 11.33
N THR A 93 6.45 -4.13 10.28
CA THR A 93 5.75 -3.41 9.21
C THR A 93 4.53 -2.67 9.74
N ALA A 94 4.36 -1.41 9.34
CA ALA A 94 3.21 -0.59 9.67
C ALA A 94 2.24 -0.40 8.49
N LEU A 95 2.75 -0.54 7.27
CA LEU A 95 2.01 -0.40 6.01
C LEU A 95 2.42 -1.49 5.02
N TYR A 96 1.41 -2.12 4.41
CA TYR A 96 1.56 -3.06 3.30
C TYR A 96 1.07 -2.44 1.99
N ILE A 97 1.88 -2.54 0.94
CA ILE A 97 1.48 -2.16 -0.42
C ILE A 97 1.61 -3.42 -1.27
N ILE A 98 0.50 -3.92 -1.80
CA ILE A 98 0.42 -5.25 -2.39
C ILE A 98 0.14 -5.15 -3.89
N ASP A 99 0.97 -5.80 -4.68
CA ASP A 99 0.72 -6.14 -6.08
C ASP A 99 -0.16 -7.40 -6.13
N PRO A 100 -1.36 -7.37 -6.73
CA PRO A 100 -2.23 -8.53 -6.83
C PRO A 100 -1.60 -9.71 -7.56
N LEU A 101 -0.63 -9.49 -8.46
CA LEU A 101 0.06 -10.58 -9.17
C LEU A 101 0.84 -11.49 -8.21
N VAL A 102 1.30 -10.98 -7.06
CA VAL A 102 2.00 -11.82 -6.08
C VAL A 102 1.13 -12.97 -5.54
N LEU A 103 -0.19 -12.79 -5.56
CA LEU A 103 -1.17 -13.77 -5.09
C LEU A 103 -1.50 -14.83 -6.15
N THR A 104 -1.04 -14.66 -7.38
CA THR A 104 -1.17 -15.66 -8.45
C THR A 104 0.06 -16.59 -8.52
N HIS A 105 1.09 -16.31 -7.72
CA HIS A 105 2.31 -17.11 -7.68
C HIS A 105 2.07 -18.53 -7.17
N THR A 106 2.46 -19.55 -7.93
CA THR A 106 2.16 -20.97 -7.65
C THR A 106 2.69 -21.48 -6.31
N THR A 107 3.94 -21.15 -5.95
CA THR A 107 4.58 -21.65 -4.72
C THR A 107 4.43 -20.72 -3.52
N LYS A 108 4.36 -19.40 -3.74
CA LYS A 108 4.40 -18.39 -2.66
C LYS A 108 3.02 -17.90 -2.23
N ARG A 109 1.97 -18.04 -3.07
CA ARG A 109 0.65 -17.42 -2.82
C ARG A 109 0.03 -17.77 -1.47
N GLU A 110 -0.06 -19.05 -1.12
CA GLU A 110 -0.84 -19.49 0.06
C GLU A 110 -0.19 -19.02 1.35
N ARG A 111 1.13 -19.16 1.43
CA ARG A 111 1.91 -18.72 2.59
C ARG A 111 1.84 -17.21 2.74
N LEU A 112 2.07 -16.47 1.66
CA LEU A 112 2.08 -15.02 1.65
C LEU A 112 0.70 -14.45 2.01
N ALA A 113 -0.37 -14.96 1.38
CA ALA A 113 -1.74 -14.57 1.67
C ALA A 113 -2.08 -14.80 3.14
N ARG A 114 -1.75 -15.99 3.68
CA ARG A 114 -1.95 -16.30 5.09
C ARG A 114 -1.19 -15.37 6.02
N GLU A 115 0.07 -15.09 5.73
CA GLU A 115 0.92 -14.22 6.54
C GLU A 115 0.43 -12.76 6.55
N ILE A 116 0.10 -12.23 5.37
CA ILE A 116 -0.49 -10.89 5.18
C ILE A 116 -1.81 -10.80 5.96
N GLN A 117 -2.74 -11.73 5.72
CA GLN A 117 -4.05 -11.74 6.34
C GLN A 117 -3.95 -11.86 7.86
N THR A 118 -3.14 -12.80 8.38
CA THR A 118 -2.96 -13.00 9.82
C THR A 118 -2.38 -11.75 10.48
N THR A 119 -1.41 -11.10 9.84
CA THR A 119 -0.72 -9.95 10.44
C THR A 119 -1.59 -8.71 10.42
N ILE A 120 -2.18 -8.39 9.26
CA ILE A 120 -3.02 -7.20 9.11
C ILE A 120 -4.26 -7.30 10.00
N TYR A 121 -4.97 -8.44 9.96
CA TYR A 121 -6.21 -8.62 10.70
C TYR A 121 -6.00 -8.53 12.22
N ASN A 122 -4.93 -9.14 12.74
CA ASN A 122 -4.73 -9.20 14.20
C ASN A 122 -4.05 -7.95 14.78
N THR A 123 -3.41 -7.11 13.96
CA THR A 123 -2.60 -5.98 14.46
C THR A 123 -2.96 -4.62 13.85
N GLU A 124 -4.08 -4.54 13.13
CA GLU A 124 -4.66 -3.30 12.57
C GLU A 124 -3.66 -2.46 11.76
N LYS A 125 -2.80 -3.16 11.00
CA LYS A 125 -1.79 -2.52 10.13
C LYS A 125 -2.47 -1.92 8.91
N ALA A 126 -1.94 -0.81 8.42
CA ALA A 126 -2.46 -0.25 7.18
C ALA A 126 -2.11 -1.16 6.00
N PHE A 127 -3.02 -1.29 5.03
CA PHE A 127 -2.71 -1.94 3.76
C PHE A 127 -3.46 -1.32 2.58
N CYS A 128 -2.87 -1.45 1.41
CA CYS A 128 -3.57 -1.29 0.15
C CYS A 128 -3.17 -2.35 -0.88
N ILE A 129 -4.11 -2.69 -1.77
CA ILE A 129 -3.85 -3.48 -2.97
C ILE A 129 -3.93 -2.51 -4.15
N VAL A 130 -2.88 -2.46 -4.98
CA VAL A 130 -2.86 -1.59 -6.16
C VAL A 130 -3.33 -2.40 -7.36
N LEU A 131 -4.52 -2.08 -7.86
CA LEU A 131 -5.14 -2.74 -9.01
C LEU A 131 -5.49 -1.67 -10.05
N PRO A 132 -4.55 -1.34 -10.95
CA PRO A 132 -4.69 -0.22 -11.89
C PRO A 132 -5.94 -0.33 -12.77
N ALA A 133 -6.59 0.80 -13.04
CA ALA A 133 -7.79 0.85 -13.88
C ALA A 133 -7.50 0.56 -15.36
N GLU A 134 -6.26 0.79 -15.79
CA GLU A 134 -5.75 0.63 -17.15
C GLU A 134 -5.59 -0.84 -17.54
N LEU A 135 -5.62 -1.76 -16.57
CA LEU A 135 -5.59 -3.19 -16.84
C LEU A 135 -6.83 -3.62 -17.66
N PRO A 136 -6.65 -4.53 -18.64
CA PRO A 136 -7.77 -5.11 -19.38
C PRO A 136 -8.84 -5.64 -18.43
N ALA A 137 -10.11 -5.32 -18.70
CA ALA A 137 -11.22 -5.62 -17.78
C ALA A 137 -11.28 -7.11 -17.36
N ALA A 138 -10.97 -8.03 -18.27
CA ALA A 138 -10.91 -9.46 -17.98
C ALA A 138 -9.79 -9.82 -16.99
N LEU A 139 -8.57 -9.31 -17.21
CA LEU A 139 -7.43 -9.54 -16.31
C LEU A 139 -7.66 -8.86 -14.96
N ARG A 140 -8.18 -7.64 -14.96
CA ARG A 140 -8.51 -6.90 -13.74
C ARG A 140 -9.54 -7.63 -12.89
N GLY A 141 -10.58 -8.18 -13.52
CA GLY A 141 -11.60 -8.99 -12.85
C GLY A 141 -11.01 -10.23 -12.18
N GLU A 142 -10.14 -10.96 -12.88
CA GLU A 142 -9.50 -12.15 -12.32
C GLU A 142 -8.55 -11.85 -11.17
N LEU A 143 -7.74 -10.80 -11.31
CA LEU A 143 -6.87 -10.36 -10.22
C LEU A 143 -7.67 -9.91 -8.99
N ALA A 144 -8.81 -9.23 -9.21
CA ALA A 144 -9.74 -8.90 -8.12
C ALA A 144 -10.30 -10.16 -7.46
N ASP A 145 -10.75 -11.15 -8.24
CA ASP A 145 -11.27 -12.41 -7.71
C ASP A 145 -10.20 -13.19 -6.92
N VAL A 146 -8.96 -13.22 -7.41
CA VAL A 146 -7.83 -13.81 -6.68
C VAL A 146 -7.63 -13.09 -5.36
N CYS A 147 -7.60 -11.76 -5.35
CA CYS A 147 -7.47 -11.00 -4.11
C CYS A 147 -8.61 -11.31 -3.13
N ILE A 148 -9.86 -11.28 -3.59
CA ILE A 148 -11.04 -11.57 -2.75
C ILE A 148 -10.93 -12.97 -2.15
N ASN A 149 -10.55 -13.97 -2.96
CA ASN A 149 -10.45 -15.35 -2.52
C ASN A 149 -9.28 -15.61 -1.57
N GLN A 150 -8.14 -14.96 -1.80
CA GLN A 150 -6.92 -15.19 -1.00
C GLN A 150 -6.86 -14.30 0.26
N LEU A 151 -7.53 -13.14 0.25
CA LEU A 151 -7.54 -12.16 1.34
C LEU A 151 -8.96 -11.89 1.85
N GLN A 152 -9.80 -12.93 1.93
CA GLN A 152 -11.23 -12.84 2.26
C GLN A 152 -11.54 -11.97 3.48
N SER A 153 -10.78 -12.16 4.58
CA SER A 153 -11.01 -11.39 5.82
C SER A 153 -10.66 -9.92 5.66
N LEU A 154 -9.71 -9.58 4.79
CA LEU A 154 -9.32 -8.19 4.55
C LEU A 154 -10.29 -7.49 3.60
N HIS A 155 -10.84 -8.22 2.63
CA HIS A 155 -11.87 -7.69 1.73
C HIS A 155 -13.15 -7.26 2.48
N ALA A 156 -13.52 -8.00 3.53
CA ALA A 156 -14.71 -7.73 4.33
C ALA A 156 -14.58 -6.51 5.26
N ILE A 157 -13.37 -5.95 5.42
CA ILE A 157 -13.14 -4.80 6.30
C ILE A 157 -13.71 -3.56 5.62
N ARG A 158 -14.71 -2.93 6.27
CA ARG A 158 -15.20 -1.62 5.87
C ARG A 158 -14.29 -0.53 6.42
N ASP A 159 -14.19 0.58 5.68
CA ASP A 159 -13.26 1.70 5.83
C ASP A 159 -13.51 2.57 7.08
N GLU A 160 -13.81 1.95 8.23
CA GLU A 160 -14.23 2.67 9.45
C GLU A 160 -13.10 3.50 10.07
N ASN A 161 -11.84 3.24 9.69
CA ASN A 161 -10.65 3.89 10.27
C ASN A 161 -9.70 4.50 9.22
N ASP A 162 -10.13 4.72 7.97
CA ASP A 162 -9.31 5.24 6.84
C ASP A 162 -7.96 4.51 6.62
N SER A 163 -7.78 3.34 7.24
CA SER A 163 -6.51 2.64 7.37
C SER A 163 -6.32 1.57 6.30
N TYR A 164 -7.40 1.26 5.58
CA TYR A 164 -7.48 0.15 4.65
C TYR A 164 -8.03 0.69 3.34
N GLU A 165 -7.27 0.57 2.25
CA GLU A 165 -7.82 0.82 0.92
C GLU A 165 -7.75 -0.48 0.14
N TRP A 166 -8.86 -1.23 0.17
CA TRP A 166 -8.97 -2.53 -0.48
C TRP A 166 -8.47 -2.50 -1.92
N GLN A 167 -8.74 -1.42 -2.66
CA GLN A 167 -8.33 -1.30 -4.05
C GLN A 167 -7.95 0.15 -4.37
N VAL A 168 -6.72 0.32 -4.83
CA VAL A 168 -6.17 1.58 -5.32
C VAL A 168 -6.01 1.48 -6.83
N GLU A 169 -6.82 2.24 -7.55
CA GLU A 169 -6.93 2.14 -9.01
C GLU A 169 -6.09 3.18 -9.76
N THR A 170 -5.73 4.28 -9.11
CA THR A 170 -5.00 5.40 -9.75
C THR A 170 -3.88 5.94 -8.86
N ALA A 171 -2.95 6.66 -9.48
CA ALA A 171 -1.87 7.34 -8.79
C ALA A 171 -2.39 8.38 -7.78
N GLU A 172 -3.46 9.11 -8.10
CA GLU A 172 -4.07 10.08 -7.17
C GLU A 172 -4.68 9.39 -5.95
N ARG A 173 -5.34 8.25 -6.15
CA ARG A 173 -5.87 7.44 -5.04
C ARG A 173 -4.74 6.97 -4.14
N LEU A 174 -3.65 6.46 -4.71
CA LEU A 174 -2.47 6.06 -3.93
C LEU A 174 -1.90 7.22 -3.13
N GLN A 175 -1.74 8.40 -3.75
CA GLN A 175 -1.22 9.58 -3.05
C GLN A 175 -2.15 10.05 -1.94
N SER A 176 -3.47 10.04 -2.17
CA SER A 176 -4.47 10.38 -1.17
C SER A 176 -4.41 9.40 0.00
N TYR A 177 -4.37 8.11 -0.27
CA TYR A 177 -4.22 7.05 0.71
C TYR A 177 -2.96 7.23 1.57
N LEU A 178 -1.80 7.37 0.94
CA LEU A 178 -0.52 7.52 1.65
C LEU A 178 -0.49 8.78 2.51
N LYS A 179 -1.15 9.88 2.09
CA LYS A 179 -1.32 11.07 2.93
C LYS A 179 -2.17 10.79 4.17
N ARG A 180 -3.26 10.03 4.05
CA ARG A 180 -4.10 9.63 5.21
C ARG A 180 -3.30 8.73 6.15
N VAL A 181 -2.63 7.71 5.62
CA VAL A 181 -1.77 6.82 6.40
C VAL A 181 -0.63 7.58 7.09
N ALA A 182 0.01 8.54 6.41
CA ALA A 182 1.08 9.34 7.00
C ALA A 182 0.60 10.21 8.18
N ARG A 183 -0.63 10.74 8.13
CA ARG A 183 -1.21 11.46 9.27
C ARG A 183 -1.39 10.55 10.48
N ARG A 184 -1.86 9.32 10.26
CA ARG A 184 -2.06 8.31 11.31
C ARG A 184 -0.74 7.78 11.89
N LEU A 185 0.21 7.46 11.02
CA LEU A 185 1.51 6.90 11.41
C LEU A 185 2.50 7.96 11.90
N GLY A 186 2.20 9.24 11.69
CA GLY A 186 3.00 10.33 12.19
C GLY A 186 3.05 10.39 13.71
N PRO A 187 4.04 11.11 14.28
CA PRO A 187 4.06 11.36 15.70
C PRO A 187 2.73 12.01 16.09
N LYS A 188 2.05 11.43 17.09
CA LYS A 188 0.95 12.11 17.75
C LYS A 188 1.46 13.48 18.18
N ALA A 189 0.68 14.53 17.94
CA ALA A 189 1.04 15.86 18.40
C ALA A 189 1.30 15.78 19.91
N ASP A 190 2.50 16.19 20.34
CA ASP A 190 2.80 16.28 21.76
C ASP A 190 2.07 17.48 22.37
N ASP A 191 1.99 17.51 23.70
CA ASP A 191 1.28 18.56 24.44
C ASP A 191 1.81 19.96 24.07
N PHE A 192 3.09 20.07 23.70
CA PHE A 192 3.69 21.31 23.25
C PHE A 192 3.13 21.76 21.89
N MET A 193 3.11 20.88 20.87
CA MET A 193 2.54 21.18 19.56
C MET A 193 1.03 21.45 19.63
N LEU A 194 0.30 20.75 20.50
CA LEU A 194 -1.11 21.02 20.76
C LEU A 194 -1.31 22.41 21.40
N SER A 195 -0.49 22.77 22.40
CA SER A 195 -0.55 24.09 23.04
C SER A 195 -0.20 25.23 22.08
N LEU A 196 0.76 25.01 21.18
CA LEU A 196 1.17 25.98 20.17
C LEU A 196 0.06 26.20 19.14
N ALA A 197 -0.58 25.11 18.68
CA ALA A 197 -1.73 25.19 17.80
C ALA A 197 -2.90 25.93 18.47
N GLN A 198 -3.22 25.60 19.72
CA GLN A 198 -4.25 26.30 20.50
C GLN A 198 -3.96 27.80 20.63
N ALA A 199 -2.70 28.19 20.87
CA ALA A 199 -2.31 29.60 20.93
C ALA A 199 -2.51 30.32 19.58
N VAL A 200 -2.20 29.67 18.46
CA VAL A 200 -2.43 30.21 17.10
C VAL A 200 -3.92 30.35 16.80
N PHE A 201 -4.74 29.37 17.19
CA PHE A 201 -6.20 29.43 17.02
C PHE A 201 -6.84 30.50 17.92
N ALA A 202 -6.42 30.61 19.18
CA ALA A 202 -6.86 31.64 20.11
C ALA A 202 -6.50 33.05 19.62
N ALA A 203 -5.30 33.24 19.06
CA ALA A 203 -4.88 34.50 18.45
C ALA A 203 -5.70 34.89 17.20
N ARG A 204 -6.41 33.94 16.59
CA ARG A 204 -7.36 34.16 15.49
C ARG A 204 -8.83 34.19 15.93
N GLY A 205 -9.09 34.22 17.23
CA GLY A 205 -10.44 34.30 17.79
C GLY A 205 -11.21 32.98 17.83
N VAL A 206 -10.55 31.84 17.61
CA VAL A 206 -11.16 30.51 17.69
C VAL A 206 -10.95 29.97 19.11
N ALA A 207 -12.01 30.00 19.93
CA ALA A 207 -11.92 29.74 21.37
C ALA A 207 -11.71 28.25 21.73
N ARG A 208 -12.16 27.32 20.88
CA ARG A 208 -12.01 25.86 21.07
C ARG A 208 -11.92 25.16 19.72
N PRO A 209 -10.72 24.90 19.19
CA PRO A 209 -10.59 23.97 18.07
C PRO A 209 -10.97 22.56 18.55
N ASP A 210 -11.90 21.90 17.86
CA ASP A 210 -12.10 20.46 18.02
C ASP A 210 -10.88 19.76 17.39
N LEU A 211 -10.15 19.00 18.21
CA LEU A 211 -8.93 18.29 17.83
C LEU A 211 -9.15 16.78 17.72
N SER A 212 -10.41 16.34 17.66
CA SER A 212 -10.76 14.96 17.30
C SER A 212 -10.42 14.67 15.83
N ASP A 213 -10.57 13.42 15.40
CA ASP A 213 -10.19 12.93 14.07
C ASP A 213 -10.84 13.70 12.89
N ASN A 214 -11.81 14.58 13.17
CA ASN A 214 -12.48 15.43 12.18
C ASN A 214 -12.63 16.89 12.69
N PRO A 215 -11.59 17.74 12.55
CA PRO A 215 -11.61 19.09 13.11
C PRO A 215 -12.64 19.97 12.40
N GLN A 216 -13.69 20.40 13.12
CA GLN A 216 -14.64 21.41 12.66
C GLN A 216 -14.42 22.76 13.37
N LEU A 217 -14.65 23.84 12.63
CA LEU A 217 -14.77 25.17 13.20
C LEU A 217 -16.16 25.28 13.83
N VAL A 218 -16.24 25.16 15.15
CA VAL A 218 -17.45 25.52 15.88
C VAL A 218 -17.46 27.04 16.04
N THR A 219 -18.40 27.71 15.37
CA THR A 219 -18.69 29.15 15.53
C THR A 219 -19.40 29.42 16.84
#